data_AF-A0A8B7JAE1-F1
#
_entry.id   AF-A0A8B7JAE1-F1
#
_cell.length_a   1.000
_cell.length_b   1.000
_cell.length_c   1.000
_cell.angle_alpha   90.00
_cell.angle_beta   90.00
_cell.angle_gamma   90.00
#
_symmetry.space_group_name_H-M   'P 1'
#
loop_
_entity.id
_entity.type
_entity.pdbx_description
1 polymer ?
#
loop_
_entity_poly.entity_id
_entity_poly.type
_entity_poly.pdbx_seq_one_letter_code
_entity_poly.pdbx_strand_id
1 'polypeptide(L)'
;MWLFLRVDGVGEFEHPQHPNMMVSDESGELWRGGGLAIEYLEPQNRWEISFEGLLRKGPYRQQWSEEEGELVPVKFSLHWENFTEVFNFSVDSHRCTFARALAEEPWSIEFFRRVKKQAEHFRHEQWGQSVGAIEIENHEKTELSLKGVRSHSYGIRNWSEIYRYVMILARFEDGTAAHLTVINMPAITANLTVGYVFLPDGRKAGIEWSNASLTQMADDGVIEDEYRVSFTACGKCFDVSATLDKQACPAVYNGLRGSGVFHECVARFQLNGLTPGWGLMEFYYRDEAARPVPRLQLGAGINEPPRP
;
A
#
# COMPACT_ATOMS: atom_id res chain seq x y z
N MET A 1 -1.90 8.90 -8.12
CA MET A 1 -1.94 9.43 -6.75
C MET A 1 -3.08 8.77 -6.00
N TRP A 2 -2.82 8.29 -4.78
CA TRP A 2 -3.85 7.82 -3.84
C TRP A 2 -3.90 8.76 -2.66
N LEU A 3 -5.06 9.37 -2.44
CA LEU A 3 -5.30 10.21 -1.27
C LEU A 3 -6.69 9.94 -0.72
N PHE A 4 -6.71 9.38 0.48
CA PHE A 4 -7.90 9.10 1.28
C PHE A 4 -7.65 9.64 2.67
N LEU A 5 -8.63 10.35 3.22
CA LEU A 5 -8.59 10.88 4.57
C LEU A 5 -9.86 10.48 5.29
N ARG A 6 -9.74 10.19 6.58
CA ARG A 6 -10.86 10.15 7.51
C ARG A 6 -10.48 11.01 8.69
N VAL A 7 -11.34 11.96 9.02
CA VAL A 7 -11.14 12.86 10.15
C VAL A 7 -12.29 12.65 11.13
N ASP A 8 -11.95 12.26 12.36
CA ASP A 8 -12.93 11.94 13.39
C ASP A 8 -13.87 13.13 13.65
N GLY A 9 -15.18 12.84 13.67
CA GLY A 9 -16.21 13.87 13.85
C GLY A 9 -16.47 14.76 12.64
N VAL A 10 -15.71 14.61 11.55
CA VAL A 10 -15.85 15.42 10.33
C VAL A 10 -16.32 14.57 9.13
N GLY A 11 -15.67 13.44 8.87
CA GLY A 11 -16.07 12.49 7.83
C GLY A 11 -14.93 11.94 6.99
N GLU A 12 -15.28 11.22 5.92
CA GLU A 12 -14.37 10.71 4.90
C GLU A 12 -14.21 11.64 3.70
N PHE A 13 -12.99 11.66 3.16
CA PHE A 13 -12.60 12.45 2.01
C PHE A 13 -11.70 11.65 1.07
N GLU A 14 -11.91 11.79 -0.23
CA GLU A 14 -11.10 11.16 -1.26
C GLU A 14 -10.76 12.14 -2.38
N HIS A 15 -9.62 11.97 -3.04
CA HIS A 15 -9.30 12.78 -4.20
C HIS A 15 -10.33 12.60 -5.34
N PRO A 16 -10.76 13.68 -6.04
CA PRO A 16 -11.79 13.61 -7.09
C PRO A 16 -11.47 12.65 -8.25
N GLN A 17 -10.18 12.44 -8.55
CA GLN A 17 -9.76 11.50 -9.59
C GLN A 17 -10.16 10.05 -9.28
N HIS A 18 -10.37 9.71 -8.01
CA HIS A 18 -10.68 8.35 -7.58
C HIS A 18 -12.00 7.84 -8.14
N PRO A 19 -12.08 6.52 -8.44
CA PRO A 19 -11.07 5.48 -8.18
C PRO A 19 -9.93 5.39 -9.22
N ASN A 20 -9.86 6.34 -10.18
CA ASN A 20 -8.72 6.44 -11.08
C ASN A 20 -7.53 7.16 -10.40
N MET A 21 -6.31 6.81 -10.80
CA MET A 21 -5.09 7.14 -10.08
C MET A 21 -4.11 7.95 -10.93
N MET A 22 -4.49 8.33 -12.15
CA MET A 22 -3.63 9.06 -13.08
C MET A 22 -3.58 10.54 -12.73
N VAL A 23 -2.39 11.04 -12.40
CA VAL A 23 -2.08 12.47 -12.30
C VAL A 23 -0.80 12.73 -13.07
N SER A 24 -0.68 13.90 -13.69
CA SER A 24 0.58 14.35 -14.27
C SER A 24 1.52 14.81 -13.16
N ASP A 25 2.79 14.42 -13.27
CA ASP A 25 3.85 15.06 -12.49
C ASP A 25 4.04 16.48 -13.01
N GLU A 26 4.01 17.45 -12.11
CA GLU A 26 4.13 18.88 -12.39
C GLU A 26 5.56 19.40 -12.12
N SER A 27 6.51 18.52 -11.85
CA SER A 27 7.82 18.87 -11.27
C SER A 27 9.03 18.13 -11.85
N GLY A 28 10.23 18.63 -11.51
CA GLY A 28 11.53 18.06 -11.94
C GLY A 28 12.32 17.35 -10.84
N GLU A 29 12.44 17.94 -9.64
CA GLU A 29 13.23 17.37 -8.52
C GLU A 29 12.40 16.96 -7.30
N LEU A 30 11.24 17.57 -7.12
CA LEU A 30 10.24 17.24 -6.11
C LEU A 30 9.12 16.44 -6.79
N TRP A 31 8.30 15.70 -6.03
CA TRP A 31 7.08 15.13 -6.61
C TRP A 31 5.90 16.03 -6.27
N ARG A 32 5.19 16.51 -7.30
CA ARG A 32 3.98 17.32 -7.20
C ARG A 32 2.97 16.87 -8.23
N GLY A 33 1.72 16.69 -7.82
CA GLY A 33 0.64 16.38 -8.75
C GLY A 33 -0.70 16.22 -8.04
N GLY A 34 -1.78 16.68 -8.69
CA GLY A 34 -3.13 16.59 -8.13
C GLY A 34 -3.28 17.31 -6.78
N GLY A 35 -2.53 18.39 -6.56
CA GLY A 35 -2.53 19.14 -5.29
C GLY A 35 -1.66 18.55 -4.18
N LEU A 36 -1.13 17.33 -4.32
CA LEU A 36 -0.21 16.72 -3.34
C LEU A 36 1.24 17.05 -3.72
N ALA A 37 2.06 17.39 -2.73
CA ALA A 37 3.49 17.57 -2.85
C ALA A 37 4.22 16.78 -1.76
N ILE A 38 5.33 16.14 -2.14
CA ILE A 38 6.18 15.34 -1.26
C ILE A 38 7.64 15.76 -1.46
N GLU A 39 8.27 16.23 -0.40
CA GLU A 39 9.63 16.74 -0.38
C GLU A 39 10.44 16.06 0.73
N TYR A 40 11.70 15.66 0.44
CA TYR A 40 12.59 15.17 1.49
C TYR A 40 13.35 16.34 2.11
N LEU A 41 13.34 16.40 3.44
CA LEU A 41 14.16 17.34 4.21
C LEU A 41 15.50 16.70 4.57
N GLU A 42 15.45 15.43 4.97
CA GLU A 42 16.61 14.57 5.18
C GLU A 42 16.31 13.23 4.50
N PRO A 43 17.13 12.79 3.52
CA PRO A 43 16.88 11.56 2.79
C PRO A 43 16.53 10.39 3.72
N GLN A 44 15.42 9.72 3.41
CA GLN A 44 14.85 8.59 4.18
C GLN A 44 14.28 8.93 5.55
N ASN A 45 14.80 9.94 6.27
CA ASN A 45 14.44 10.18 7.66
C ASN A 45 13.33 11.21 7.83
N ARG A 46 13.35 12.31 7.06
CA ARG A 46 12.44 13.44 7.27
C ARG A 46 11.87 13.94 5.94
N TRP A 47 10.56 14.13 5.92
CA TRP A 47 9.82 14.54 4.72
C TRP A 47 8.77 15.58 5.07
N GLU A 48 8.53 16.50 4.15
CA GLU A 48 7.37 17.37 4.16
C GLU A 48 6.34 16.85 3.16
N ILE A 49 5.10 16.69 3.62
CA ILE A 49 3.97 16.21 2.83
C ILE A 49 2.88 17.26 2.94
N SER A 50 2.52 17.89 1.82
CA SER A 50 1.51 18.93 1.80
C SER A 50 0.47 18.66 0.73
N PHE A 51 -0.77 19.05 1.00
CA PHE A 51 -1.85 19.04 0.02
C PHE A 51 -2.60 20.36 0.05
N GLU A 52 -2.97 20.86 -1.12
CA GLU A 52 -3.90 21.98 -1.27
C GLU A 52 -4.76 21.72 -2.50
N GLY A 53 -6.07 21.54 -2.30
CA GLY A 53 -6.98 21.20 -3.38
C GLY A 53 -8.39 20.88 -2.91
N LEU A 54 -9.20 20.32 -3.81
CA LEU A 54 -10.53 19.85 -3.50
C LEU A 54 -10.50 18.35 -3.19
N LEU A 55 -11.20 17.93 -2.15
CA LEU A 55 -11.49 16.53 -1.89
C LEU A 55 -12.99 16.29 -1.93
N ARG A 56 -13.37 15.13 -2.45
CA ARG A 56 -14.75 14.66 -2.43
C ARG A 56 -15.10 14.15 -1.04
N LYS A 57 -16.16 14.68 -0.46
CA LYS A 57 -16.69 14.27 0.84
C LYS A 57 -17.68 13.13 0.70
N GLY A 58 -17.62 12.19 1.63
CA GLY A 58 -18.54 11.06 1.72
C GLY A 58 -17.82 9.71 1.67
N PRO A 59 -18.58 8.60 1.68
CA PRO A 59 -18.01 7.27 1.72
C PRO A 59 -17.12 7.02 0.50
N TYR A 60 -16.03 6.28 0.72
CA TYR A 60 -15.07 5.97 -0.34
C TYR A 60 -15.73 5.21 -1.49
N ARG A 61 -15.42 5.64 -2.72
CA ARG A 61 -15.95 4.98 -3.90
C ARG A 61 -15.38 3.58 -4.05
N GLN A 62 -16.28 2.65 -4.33
CA GLN A 62 -15.94 1.27 -4.68
C GLN A 62 -15.88 1.06 -6.20
N GLN A 63 -16.53 1.96 -6.95
CA GLN A 63 -16.65 1.90 -8.40
C GLN A 63 -16.62 3.30 -8.99
N TRP A 64 -16.25 3.41 -10.26
CA TRP A 64 -16.28 4.68 -10.98
C TRP A 64 -17.72 5.15 -11.22
N SER A 65 -17.94 6.47 -11.13
CA SER A 65 -19.22 7.15 -11.40
C SER A 65 -18.96 8.52 -12.01
N GLU A 66 -19.87 8.98 -12.87
CA GLU A 66 -19.87 10.35 -13.44
C GLU A 66 -20.32 11.41 -12.44
N GLU A 67 -21.07 11.03 -11.40
CA GLU A 67 -21.45 11.97 -10.35
C GLU A 67 -20.19 12.45 -9.64
N GLU A 68 -20.02 13.74 -9.42
CA GLU A 68 -18.81 14.27 -8.77
C GLU A 68 -18.92 14.22 -7.24
N GLY A 69 -20.14 14.30 -6.69
CA GLY A 69 -20.37 14.41 -5.25
C GLY A 69 -20.08 15.83 -4.71
N GLU A 70 -20.06 15.96 -3.39
CA GLU A 70 -19.71 17.21 -2.71
C GLU A 70 -18.19 17.37 -2.68
N LEU A 71 -17.67 18.44 -3.28
CA LEU A 71 -16.25 18.78 -3.24
C LEU A 71 -16.02 19.87 -2.21
N VAL A 72 -15.05 19.65 -1.31
CA VAL A 72 -14.68 20.61 -0.28
C VAL A 72 -13.20 21.00 -0.40
N PRO A 73 -12.86 22.29 -0.23
CA PRO A 73 -11.49 22.73 -0.06
C PRO A 73 -10.83 22.08 1.16
N VAL A 74 -9.66 21.48 0.94
CA VAL A 74 -8.83 20.87 1.99
C VAL A 74 -7.39 21.30 1.80
N LYS A 75 -6.75 21.67 2.91
CA LYS A 75 -5.33 21.97 2.99
C LYS A 75 -4.71 21.22 4.16
N PHE A 76 -3.58 20.55 3.95
CA PHE A 76 -2.77 20.04 5.05
C PHE A 76 -1.28 20.21 4.78
N SER A 77 -0.51 20.28 5.86
CA SER A 77 0.95 20.17 5.83
C SER A 77 1.38 19.30 7.00
N LEU A 78 2.18 18.28 6.69
CA LEU A 78 2.60 17.23 7.61
C LEU A 78 4.12 17.05 7.50
N HIS A 79 4.78 16.96 8.65
CA HIS A 79 6.17 16.56 8.77
C HIS A 79 6.23 15.09 9.13
N TRP A 80 6.78 14.27 8.25
CA TRP A 80 7.02 12.86 8.52
C TRP A 80 8.43 12.65 9.09
N GLU A 81 8.53 11.81 10.12
CA GLU A 81 9.79 11.36 10.72
C GLU A 81 9.75 9.84 10.97
N ASN A 82 10.86 9.15 10.72
CA ASN A 82 10.94 7.70 10.94
C ASN A 82 11.19 7.33 12.41
N PHE A 83 10.64 6.19 12.81
CA PHE A 83 10.89 5.53 14.09
C PHE A 83 11.83 4.33 13.96
N THR A 84 11.87 3.74 12.77
CA THR A 84 12.63 2.52 12.51
C THR A 84 13.77 2.78 11.53
N GLU A 85 14.75 1.90 11.55
CA GLU A 85 15.65 1.74 10.41
C GLU A 85 14.86 1.39 9.14
N VAL A 86 15.53 1.56 8.00
CA VAL A 86 15.01 1.09 6.71
C VAL A 86 15.03 -0.43 6.68
N PHE A 87 13.92 -1.06 6.31
CA PHE A 87 13.90 -2.45 5.84
C PHE A 87 14.02 -2.47 4.32
N ASN A 88 15.12 -3.01 3.80
CA ASN A 88 15.35 -3.18 2.37
C ASN A 88 15.01 -4.62 1.96
N PHE A 89 14.00 -4.80 1.13
CA PHE A 89 13.51 -6.13 0.75
C PHE A 89 14.54 -6.98 -0.01
N SER A 90 15.51 -6.37 -0.67
CA SER A 90 16.58 -7.08 -1.40
C SER A 90 17.70 -7.59 -0.48
N VAL A 91 17.87 -6.98 0.70
CA VAL A 91 19.01 -7.23 1.60
C VAL A 91 18.59 -7.89 2.91
N ASP A 92 17.50 -7.40 3.51
CA ASP A 92 17.06 -7.77 4.86
C ASP A 92 16.05 -8.92 4.88
N SER A 93 15.47 -9.26 3.73
CA SER A 93 14.52 -10.38 3.63
C SER A 93 15.19 -11.71 3.94
N HIS A 94 14.49 -12.56 4.69
CA HIS A 94 15.03 -13.86 5.07
C HIS A 94 15.10 -14.79 3.86
N ARG A 95 16.27 -15.40 3.62
CA ARG A 95 16.53 -16.20 2.41
C ARG A 95 15.61 -17.42 2.26
N CYS A 96 15.16 -17.99 3.37
CA CYS A 96 14.31 -19.19 3.34
C CYS A 96 12.96 -18.96 2.65
N THR A 97 12.42 -17.74 2.64
CA THR A 97 11.15 -17.48 1.96
C THR A 97 11.27 -17.64 0.46
N PHE A 98 12.30 -17.04 -0.14
CA PHE A 98 12.60 -17.19 -1.55
C PHE A 98 13.02 -18.63 -1.89
N ALA A 99 13.86 -19.25 -1.05
CA ALA A 99 14.28 -20.63 -1.28
C ALA A 99 13.08 -21.60 -1.31
N ARG A 100 12.12 -21.44 -0.40
CA ARG A 100 10.88 -22.24 -0.38
C ARG A 100 10.03 -21.95 -1.61
N ALA A 101 9.72 -20.67 -1.86
CA ALA A 101 8.87 -20.26 -2.97
C ALA A 101 9.42 -20.72 -4.34
N LEU A 102 10.73 -20.64 -4.55
CA LEU A 102 11.37 -21.08 -5.81
C LEU A 102 11.49 -22.61 -5.90
N ALA A 103 11.62 -23.33 -4.79
CA ALA A 103 11.72 -24.78 -4.78
C ALA A 103 10.39 -25.48 -5.11
N GLU A 104 9.27 -24.79 -4.93
CA GLU A 104 7.92 -25.28 -5.26
C GLU A 104 7.58 -25.17 -6.75
N GLU A 105 8.41 -24.46 -7.53
CA GLU A 105 8.14 -24.14 -8.94
C GLU A 105 8.86 -25.09 -9.92
N PRO A 106 8.29 -25.34 -11.12
CA PRO A 106 8.99 -26.05 -12.18
C PRO A 106 10.20 -25.26 -12.70
N TRP A 107 11.39 -25.82 -12.56
CA TRP A 107 12.62 -25.14 -12.99
C TRP A 107 12.83 -25.22 -14.49
N SER A 108 13.17 -24.07 -15.07
CA SER A 108 13.60 -23.94 -16.47
C SER A 108 14.56 -22.76 -16.61
N ILE A 109 15.28 -22.71 -17.73
CA ILE A 109 16.14 -21.55 -18.03
C ILE A 109 15.31 -20.26 -18.06
N GLU A 110 14.11 -20.31 -18.62
CA GLU A 110 13.21 -19.17 -18.71
C GLU A 110 12.73 -18.70 -17.33
N PHE A 111 12.39 -19.64 -16.45
CA PHE A 111 12.09 -19.34 -15.05
C PHE A 111 13.22 -18.53 -14.38
N PHE A 112 14.47 -18.99 -14.47
CA PHE A 112 15.60 -18.28 -13.86
C PHE A 112 15.88 -16.92 -14.50
N ARG A 113 15.60 -16.73 -15.80
CA ARG A 113 15.66 -15.41 -16.44
C ARG A 113 14.64 -14.45 -15.85
N ARG A 114 13.41 -14.91 -15.61
CA ARG A 114 12.34 -14.11 -15.01
C ARG A 114 12.65 -13.75 -13.56
N VAL A 115 13.13 -14.71 -12.77
CA VAL A 115 13.61 -14.46 -11.39
C VAL A 115 14.70 -13.37 -11.38
N LYS A 116 15.67 -13.46 -12.30
CA LYS A 116 16.74 -12.46 -12.40
C LYS A 116 16.20 -11.07 -12.75
N LYS A 117 15.27 -10.97 -13.70
CA LYS A 117 14.62 -9.71 -14.06
C LYS A 117 13.87 -9.11 -12.87
N GLN A 118 13.18 -9.92 -12.09
CA GLN A 118 12.46 -9.46 -10.89
C GLN A 118 13.40 -8.91 -9.80
N ALA A 119 14.65 -9.37 -9.75
CA ALA A 119 15.65 -8.84 -8.82
C ALA A 119 16.11 -7.40 -9.12
N GLU A 120 15.73 -6.84 -10.27
CA GLU A 120 16.02 -5.44 -10.66
C GLU A 120 14.99 -4.45 -10.10
N HIS A 121 14.01 -4.93 -9.35
CA HIS A 121 12.99 -4.13 -8.70
C HIS A 121 13.27 -4.04 -7.19
N PHE A 122 13.32 -2.80 -6.70
CA PHE A 122 13.72 -2.49 -5.34
C PHE A 122 12.52 -1.94 -4.56
N ARG A 123 12.42 -2.34 -3.29
CA ARG A 123 11.46 -1.80 -2.33
C ARG A 123 12.15 -1.63 -0.99
N HIS A 124 11.84 -0.54 -0.32
CA HIS A 124 12.20 -0.37 1.08
C HIS A 124 11.11 0.34 1.86
N GLU A 125 11.08 0.07 3.16
CA GLU A 125 10.05 0.57 4.06
C GLU A 125 10.61 1.05 5.40
N GLN A 126 9.93 2.04 5.97
CA GLN A 126 10.19 2.59 7.29
C GLN A 126 8.88 2.91 7.97
N TRP A 127 8.77 2.61 9.26
CA TRP A 127 7.68 3.09 10.08
C TRP A 127 8.04 4.43 10.69
N GLY A 128 7.05 5.30 10.83
CA GLY A 128 7.23 6.66 11.30
C GLY A 128 5.92 7.32 11.67
N GLN A 129 5.95 8.65 11.77
CA GLN A 129 4.79 9.47 12.07
C GLN A 129 4.81 10.75 11.27
N SER A 130 3.64 11.13 10.79
CA SER A 130 3.33 12.43 10.20
C SER A 130 2.66 13.30 11.25
N VAL A 131 3.24 14.46 11.57
CA VAL A 131 2.66 15.47 12.49
C VAL A 131 2.46 16.77 11.75
N GLY A 132 1.31 17.41 11.94
CA GLY A 132 1.03 18.72 11.37
C GLY A 132 -0.44 19.05 11.51
N ALA A 133 -1.01 19.77 10.55
CA ALA A 133 -2.40 20.21 10.66
C ALA A 133 -3.15 20.12 9.34
N ILE A 134 -4.47 19.97 9.46
CA ILE A 134 -5.43 19.97 8.37
C ILE A 134 -6.48 21.07 8.57
N GLU A 135 -6.85 21.71 7.47
CA GLU A 135 -7.89 22.71 7.36
C GLU A 135 -8.90 22.19 6.32
N ILE A 136 -10.15 22.03 6.73
CA ILE A 136 -11.27 21.60 5.88
C ILE A 136 -12.29 22.73 5.90
N GLU A 137 -12.84 23.08 4.74
CA GLU A 137 -13.83 24.15 4.62
C GLU A 137 -14.95 24.01 5.67
N ASN A 138 -15.29 25.12 6.35
CA ASN A 138 -16.30 25.18 7.41
C ASN A 138 -15.99 24.36 8.68
N HIS A 139 -14.76 23.88 8.85
CA HIS A 139 -14.29 23.22 10.07
C HIS A 139 -13.11 23.97 10.68
N GLU A 140 -12.94 23.84 12.00
CA GLU A 140 -11.76 24.36 12.67
C GLU A 140 -10.51 23.58 12.24
N LYS A 141 -9.38 24.30 12.22
CA LYS A 141 -8.07 23.70 11.99
C LYS A 141 -7.83 22.58 13.01
N THR A 142 -7.49 21.40 12.52
CA THR A 142 -7.29 20.21 13.33
C THR A 142 -5.83 19.78 13.28
N GLU A 143 -5.22 19.58 14.44
CA GLU A 143 -3.87 19.00 14.54
C GLU A 143 -3.94 17.49 14.30
N LEU A 144 -3.03 16.97 13.48
CA LEU A 144 -2.92 15.58 13.09
C LEU A 144 -1.63 14.96 13.61
N SER A 145 -1.75 13.73 14.09
CA SER A 145 -0.64 12.88 14.51
C SER A 145 -0.89 11.46 14.01
N LEU A 146 -0.36 11.15 12.82
CA LEU A 146 -0.65 9.93 12.08
C LEU A 146 0.57 9.01 12.12
N LYS A 147 0.44 7.80 12.67
CA LYS A 147 1.51 6.79 12.68
C LYS A 147 1.30 5.81 11.54
N GLY A 148 2.32 5.57 10.74
CA GLY A 148 2.19 4.72 9.57
C GLY A 148 3.53 4.30 8.96
N VAL A 149 3.44 3.71 7.77
CA VAL A 149 4.60 3.26 6.99
C VAL A 149 4.82 4.16 5.79
N ARG A 150 6.09 4.44 5.49
CA ARG A 150 6.51 4.98 4.20
C ARG A 150 7.12 3.84 3.41
N SER A 151 6.55 3.55 2.23
CA SER A 151 7.06 2.57 1.29
C SER A 151 7.54 3.27 0.03
N HIS A 152 8.73 2.92 -0.45
CA HIS A 152 9.26 3.41 -1.71
C HIS A 152 9.70 2.22 -2.56
N SER A 153 9.14 2.14 -3.77
CA SER A 153 9.48 1.13 -4.77
C SER A 153 9.98 1.81 -6.04
N TYR A 154 11.05 1.29 -6.65
CA TYR A 154 11.61 1.79 -7.90
C TYR A 154 12.22 0.66 -8.74
N GLY A 155 12.38 0.91 -10.04
CA GLY A 155 12.75 -0.10 -11.04
C GLY A 155 11.58 -0.42 -11.98
N ILE A 156 11.83 -1.33 -12.93
CA ILE A 156 10.81 -1.72 -13.92
C ILE A 156 9.86 -2.72 -13.28
N ARG A 157 8.68 -2.26 -12.84
CA ARG A 157 7.60 -3.12 -12.34
C ARG A 157 6.52 -3.28 -13.41
N ASN A 158 6.26 -4.51 -13.82
CA ASN A 158 5.14 -4.83 -14.70
C ASN A 158 3.99 -5.41 -13.87
N TRP A 159 2.98 -4.59 -13.60
CA TRP A 159 1.82 -5.00 -12.80
C TRP A 159 1.03 -6.18 -13.39
N SER A 160 1.14 -6.45 -14.69
CA SER A 160 0.48 -7.61 -15.29
C SER A 160 1.11 -8.95 -14.87
N GLU A 161 2.34 -8.94 -14.34
CA GLU A 161 3.03 -10.13 -13.82
C GLU A 161 2.47 -10.57 -12.45
N ILE A 162 1.83 -9.67 -11.72
CA ILE A 162 1.18 -9.97 -10.44
C ILE A 162 -0.28 -10.34 -10.73
N TYR A 163 -0.66 -11.56 -10.37
CA TYR A 163 -2.06 -12.00 -10.47
C TYR A 163 -2.85 -11.52 -9.26
N ARG A 164 -2.25 -11.63 -8.07
CA ARG A 164 -2.92 -11.37 -6.81
C ARG A 164 -1.91 -11.15 -5.69
N TYR A 165 -2.24 -10.31 -4.72
CA TYR A 165 -1.55 -10.34 -3.44
C TYR A 165 -2.45 -9.88 -2.30
N VAL A 166 -2.05 -10.26 -1.09
CA VAL A 166 -2.57 -9.69 0.17
C VAL A 166 -1.39 -9.21 0.98
N MET A 167 -1.46 -7.97 1.46
CA MET A 167 -0.45 -7.35 2.30
C MET A 167 -1.07 -6.92 3.62
N ILE A 168 -0.33 -7.15 4.70
CA ILE A 168 -0.64 -6.70 6.07
C ILE A 168 0.46 -5.75 6.49
N LEU A 169 0.06 -4.56 6.93
CA LEU A 169 0.90 -3.56 7.57
C LEU A 169 0.31 -3.28 8.95
N ALA A 170 0.99 -3.68 10.02
CA ALA A 170 0.48 -3.56 11.38
C ALA A 170 1.50 -2.92 12.31
N ARG A 171 1.05 -1.95 13.11
CA ARG A 171 1.79 -1.38 14.24
C ARG A 171 1.08 -1.73 15.54
N PHE A 172 1.85 -2.11 16.56
CA PHE A 172 1.33 -2.50 17.87
C PHE A 172 1.76 -1.53 18.96
N GLU A 173 0.99 -1.47 20.04
CA GLU A 173 1.21 -0.56 21.18
C GLU A 173 2.55 -0.79 21.89
N ASP A 174 3.04 -2.03 21.91
CA ASP A 174 4.34 -2.37 22.51
C ASP A 174 5.55 -1.87 21.71
N GLY A 175 5.31 -1.27 20.53
CA GLY A 175 6.35 -0.78 19.62
C GLY A 175 6.68 -1.75 18.48
N THR A 176 6.16 -2.99 18.51
CA THR A 176 6.31 -3.95 17.41
C THR A 176 5.64 -3.40 16.14
N ALA A 177 6.29 -3.57 15.00
CA ALA A 177 5.68 -3.32 13.69
C ALA A 177 5.93 -4.51 12.77
N ALA A 178 4.93 -4.88 11.97
CA ALA A 178 5.00 -6.03 11.09
C ALA A 178 4.52 -5.68 9.68
N HIS A 179 5.20 -6.25 8.71
CA HIS A 179 4.77 -6.33 7.33
C HIS A 179 4.72 -7.80 6.94
N LEU A 180 3.63 -8.24 6.32
CA LEU A 180 3.55 -9.54 5.66
C LEU A 180 2.83 -9.39 4.33
N THR A 181 3.47 -9.78 3.23
CA THR A 181 2.81 -9.88 1.92
C THR A 181 2.88 -11.32 1.41
N VAL A 182 1.75 -11.84 0.93
CA VAL A 182 1.69 -13.07 0.12
C VAL A 182 1.32 -12.69 -1.31
N ILE A 183 2.13 -13.11 -2.28
CA ILE A 183 2.03 -12.69 -3.68
C ILE A 183 1.97 -13.93 -4.57
N ASN A 184 1.05 -13.88 -5.55
CA ASN A 184 1.03 -14.78 -6.70
C ASN A 184 1.49 -14.03 -7.94
N MET A 185 2.64 -14.45 -8.48
CA MET A 185 3.18 -14.05 -9.78
C MET A 185 3.31 -15.31 -10.63
N PRO A 186 2.29 -15.73 -11.41
CA PRO A 186 2.23 -17.06 -12.03
C PRO A 186 3.43 -17.43 -12.91
N ALA A 187 4.14 -16.43 -13.41
CA ALA A 187 5.33 -16.58 -14.23
C ALA A 187 6.61 -16.93 -13.44
N ILE A 188 6.61 -16.78 -12.11
CA ILE A 188 7.77 -16.87 -11.21
C ILE A 188 7.45 -17.66 -9.95
N THR A 189 6.30 -17.44 -9.32
CA THR A 189 5.95 -18.07 -8.05
C THR A 189 4.44 -17.99 -7.83
N ALA A 190 3.81 -19.14 -7.61
CA ALA A 190 2.40 -19.23 -7.23
C ALA A 190 2.16 -18.66 -5.83
N ASN A 191 3.14 -18.81 -4.92
CA ASN A 191 3.06 -18.37 -3.53
C ASN A 191 4.42 -17.87 -3.02
N LEU A 192 4.64 -16.56 -3.05
CA LEU A 192 5.75 -15.91 -2.36
C LEU A 192 5.24 -15.21 -1.12
N THR A 193 5.73 -15.63 0.04
CA THR A 193 5.50 -14.91 1.30
C THR A 193 6.76 -14.16 1.72
N VAL A 194 6.66 -12.84 1.89
CA VAL A 194 7.80 -11.98 2.26
C VAL A 194 7.33 -10.90 3.23
N GLY A 195 8.23 -10.43 4.09
CA GLY A 195 7.91 -9.40 5.05
C GLY A 195 8.93 -9.31 6.16
N TYR A 196 8.57 -8.58 7.22
CA TYR A 196 9.45 -8.30 8.33
C TYR A 196 8.69 -8.08 9.64
N VAL A 197 9.45 -8.12 10.73
CA VAL A 197 9.07 -7.57 12.02
C VAL A 197 10.15 -6.60 12.51
N PHE A 198 9.74 -5.45 13.01
CA PHE A 198 10.53 -4.60 13.90
C PHE A 198 10.08 -4.88 15.33
N LEU A 199 11.05 -5.16 16.20
CA LEU A 199 10.84 -5.42 17.61
C LEU A 199 10.86 -4.10 18.41
N PRO A 200 10.27 -4.08 19.63
CA PRO A 200 10.28 -2.90 20.50
C PRO A 200 11.69 -2.37 20.84
N ASP A 201 12.70 -3.24 20.80
CA ASP A 201 14.10 -2.89 21.04
C ASP A 201 14.83 -2.30 19.82
N GLY A 202 14.11 -2.07 18.72
CA GLY A 202 14.61 -1.49 17.48
C GLY A 202 15.20 -2.50 16.50
N ARG A 203 15.38 -3.78 16.88
CA ARG A 203 15.88 -4.80 15.95
C ARG A 203 14.85 -5.12 14.87
N LYS A 204 15.33 -5.40 13.66
CA LYS A 204 14.52 -5.89 12.53
C LYS A 204 14.88 -7.32 12.16
N ALA A 205 13.91 -8.07 11.68
CA ALA A 205 14.11 -9.40 11.11
C ALA A 205 13.14 -9.65 9.96
N GLY A 206 13.63 -10.26 8.87
CA GLY A 206 12.77 -10.78 7.82
C GLY A 206 11.97 -12.00 8.30
N ILE A 207 10.76 -12.17 7.77
CA ILE A 207 9.90 -13.32 8.07
C ILE A 207 10.50 -14.60 7.47
N GLU A 208 10.54 -15.67 8.26
CA GLU A 208 11.14 -16.97 7.93
C GLU A 208 10.10 -17.96 7.37
N TRP A 209 8.87 -17.90 7.90
CA TRP A 209 7.74 -18.75 7.56
C TRP A 209 6.43 -18.06 7.96
N SER A 210 5.34 -18.40 7.27
CA SER A 210 3.98 -17.99 7.61
C SER A 210 2.99 -19.08 7.21
N ASN A 211 1.85 -19.13 7.88
CA ASN A 211 0.69 -19.93 7.44
C ASN A 211 -0.24 -19.19 6.46
N ALA A 212 0.08 -17.93 6.11
CA ALA A 212 -0.75 -17.13 5.23
C ALA A 212 -0.96 -17.83 3.88
N SER A 213 -2.21 -17.88 3.44
CA SER A 213 -2.58 -18.50 2.17
C SER A 213 -3.52 -17.60 1.40
N LEU A 214 -3.17 -17.31 0.14
CA LEU A 214 -4.06 -16.59 -0.76
C LEU A 214 -5.42 -17.30 -0.89
N THR A 215 -5.44 -18.63 -0.94
CA THR A 215 -6.69 -19.40 -1.04
C THR A 215 -7.64 -19.22 0.15
N GLN A 216 -7.11 -18.83 1.31
CA GLN A 216 -7.89 -18.61 2.52
C GLN A 216 -8.23 -17.13 2.75
N MET A 217 -7.53 -16.22 2.09
CA MET A 217 -7.66 -14.79 2.32
C MET A 217 -8.42 -14.16 1.16
N ALA A 218 -9.75 -14.22 1.10
CA ALA A 218 -10.56 -13.58 0.04
C ALA A 218 -10.27 -14.06 -1.41
N ASP A 219 -10.13 -15.36 -1.61
CA ASP A 219 -9.83 -15.91 -2.95
C ASP A 219 -11.00 -15.78 -3.95
N ASP A 220 -12.22 -15.77 -3.44
CA ASP A 220 -13.46 -15.54 -4.19
C ASP A 220 -13.74 -14.06 -4.48
N GLY A 221 -12.83 -13.17 -4.06
CA GLY A 221 -12.98 -11.72 -4.16
C GLY A 221 -13.87 -11.12 -3.04
N VAL A 222 -14.37 -11.94 -2.11
CA VAL A 222 -15.13 -11.46 -0.96
C VAL A 222 -14.16 -11.17 0.18
N ILE A 223 -14.01 -9.88 0.50
CA ILE A 223 -13.19 -9.42 1.63
C ILE A 223 -14.02 -9.54 2.91
N GLU A 224 -13.62 -10.49 3.76
CA GLU A 224 -14.23 -10.79 5.06
C GLU A 224 -13.80 -9.78 6.14
N ASP A 225 -14.51 -9.78 7.26
CA ASP A 225 -14.30 -8.82 8.35
C ASP A 225 -13.06 -9.15 9.18
N GLU A 226 -12.69 -10.42 9.23
CA GLU A 226 -11.66 -10.94 10.13
C GLU A 226 -10.65 -11.80 9.40
N TYR A 227 -9.38 -11.58 9.71
CA TYR A 227 -8.27 -12.40 9.23
C TYR A 227 -7.34 -12.78 10.37
N ARG A 228 -6.72 -13.96 10.26
CA ARG A 228 -5.68 -14.41 11.20
C ARG A 228 -4.53 -15.03 10.45
N VAL A 229 -3.34 -14.72 10.92
CA VAL A 229 -2.10 -15.23 10.37
C VAL A 229 -1.08 -15.44 11.47
N SER A 230 -0.26 -16.48 11.32
CA SER A 230 0.87 -16.76 12.18
C SER A 230 2.13 -16.74 11.32
N PHE A 231 3.16 -16.05 11.77
CA PHE A 231 4.46 -16.05 11.11
C PHE A 231 5.61 -16.16 12.11
N THR A 232 6.75 -16.64 11.63
CA THR A 232 7.98 -16.74 12.42
C THR A 232 9.01 -15.74 11.90
N ALA A 233 9.67 -15.05 12.82
CA ALA A 233 10.82 -14.20 12.53
C ALA A 233 11.75 -14.17 13.75
N CYS A 234 13.06 -14.11 13.55
CA CYS A 234 14.08 -14.19 14.60
C CYS A 234 13.91 -15.39 15.55
N GLY A 235 13.45 -16.53 15.01
CA GLY A 235 13.14 -17.73 15.79
C GLY A 235 11.96 -17.61 16.76
N LYS A 236 11.10 -16.59 16.63
CA LYS A 236 9.89 -16.38 17.43
C LYS A 236 8.64 -16.43 16.56
N CYS A 237 7.56 -16.99 17.08
CA CYS A 237 6.24 -16.98 16.44
C CYS A 237 5.46 -15.73 16.85
N PHE A 238 4.72 -15.17 15.90
CA PHE A 238 3.84 -14.02 16.05
C PHE A 238 2.48 -14.38 15.48
N ASP A 239 1.43 -14.32 16.29
CA ASP A 239 0.05 -14.51 15.88
C ASP A 239 -0.63 -13.15 15.72
N VAL A 240 -1.06 -12.81 14.51
CA VAL A 240 -1.71 -11.53 14.19
C VAL A 240 -3.14 -11.79 13.76
N SER A 241 -4.08 -11.18 14.45
CA SER A 241 -5.48 -11.09 14.01
C SER A 241 -5.80 -9.67 13.56
N ALA A 242 -6.64 -9.54 12.54
CA ALA A 242 -7.11 -8.28 11.99
C ALA A 242 -8.64 -8.25 11.99
N THR A 243 -9.21 -7.09 12.30
CA THR A 243 -10.63 -6.77 12.12
C THR A 243 -10.71 -5.54 11.23
N LEU A 244 -11.28 -5.71 10.04
CA LEU A 244 -11.36 -4.65 9.03
C LEU A 244 -12.46 -3.64 9.34
N ASP A 245 -12.18 -2.38 9.05
CA ASP A 245 -13.19 -1.33 9.02
C ASP A 245 -13.83 -1.28 7.63
N LYS A 246 -15.05 -1.83 7.50
CA LYS A 246 -15.80 -1.86 6.24
C LYS A 246 -16.05 -0.48 5.62
N GLN A 247 -16.09 0.56 6.45
CA GLN A 247 -16.33 1.92 5.95
C GLN A 247 -15.02 2.55 5.46
N ALA A 248 -13.86 2.03 5.89
CA ALA A 248 -12.54 2.46 5.43
C ALA A 248 -11.82 1.39 4.63
N CYS A 249 -12.47 0.92 3.57
CA CYS A 249 -11.83 0.11 2.54
C CYS A 249 -12.07 0.68 1.13
N PRO A 250 -11.42 1.80 0.76
CA PRO A 250 -11.47 2.33 -0.61
C PRO A 250 -10.98 1.34 -1.66
N ALA A 251 -11.51 1.47 -2.87
CA ALA A 251 -11.05 0.73 -4.05
C ALA A 251 -10.36 1.68 -5.04
N VAL A 252 -9.24 1.24 -5.64
CA VAL A 252 -8.51 2.02 -6.63
C VAL A 252 -8.03 1.16 -7.81
N TYR A 253 -8.07 1.72 -9.02
CA TYR A 253 -7.83 0.96 -10.25
C TYR A 253 -6.44 1.16 -10.84
N ASN A 254 -5.78 0.05 -11.13
CA ASN A 254 -4.41 0.00 -11.62
C ASN A 254 -4.27 0.37 -13.11
N GLY A 255 -3.41 1.34 -13.40
CA GLY A 255 -3.00 1.70 -14.74
C GLY A 255 -4.09 2.35 -15.60
N LEU A 256 -3.74 2.70 -16.84
CA LEU A 256 -4.61 3.44 -17.76
C LEU A 256 -5.90 2.71 -18.14
N ARG A 257 -5.93 1.38 -18.01
CA ARG A 257 -7.06 0.53 -18.38
C ARG A 257 -7.80 -0.06 -17.19
N GLY A 258 -7.33 0.20 -15.96
CA GLY A 258 -7.88 -0.42 -14.76
C GLY A 258 -7.69 -1.94 -14.72
N SER A 259 -6.55 -2.47 -15.17
CA SER A 259 -6.30 -3.91 -15.33
C SER A 259 -6.12 -4.68 -14.00
N GLY A 260 -6.45 -4.04 -12.89
CA GLY A 260 -6.40 -4.58 -11.55
C GLY A 260 -7.02 -3.59 -10.58
N VAL A 261 -7.45 -4.09 -9.42
CA VAL A 261 -8.05 -3.30 -8.35
C VAL A 261 -7.31 -3.55 -7.07
N PHE A 262 -7.03 -2.48 -6.33
CA PHE A 262 -6.56 -2.53 -4.96
C PHE A 262 -7.70 -2.18 -4.03
N HIS A 263 -7.81 -2.90 -2.91
CA HIS A 263 -8.68 -2.59 -1.80
C HIS A 263 -7.82 -2.31 -0.58
N GLU A 264 -7.87 -1.08 -0.09
CA GLU A 264 -7.00 -0.56 0.95
C GLU A 264 -7.77 -0.48 2.27
N CYS A 265 -7.88 -1.60 2.99
CA CYS A 265 -8.74 -1.70 4.17
C CYS A 265 -8.00 -1.32 5.45
N VAL A 266 -8.44 -0.25 6.12
CA VAL A 266 -7.99 0.08 7.48
C VAL A 266 -8.43 -1.04 8.43
N ALA A 267 -7.54 -1.43 9.34
CA ALA A 267 -7.77 -2.55 10.23
C ALA A 267 -7.29 -2.27 11.67
N ARG A 268 -8.04 -2.80 12.63
CA ARG A 268 -7.57 -3.00 14.00
C ARG A 268 -6.89 -4.35 14.08
N PHE A 269 -5.73 -4.40 14.72
CA PHE A 269 -4.96 -5.63 14.88
C PHE A 269 -4.84 -6.04 16.34
N GLN A 270 -4.54 -7.31 16.56
CA GLN A 270 -4.11 -7.82 17.84
C GLN A 270 -2.92 -8.77 17.64
N LEU A 271 -1.84 -8.57 18.40
CA LEU A 271 -0.67 -9.42 18.42
C LEU A 271 -0.74 -10.38 19.60
N ASN A 272 -0.58 -11.67 19.32
CA ASN A 272 -0.61 -12.78 20.27
C ASN A 272 -1.88 -12.79 21.15
N GLY A 273 -2.99 -12.26 20.63
CA GLY A 273 -4.25 -12.12 21.38
C GLY A 273 -4.20 -11.13 22.55
N LEU A 274 -3.15 -10.32 22.68
CA LEU A 274 -2.91 -9.47 23.83
C LEU A 274 -2.70 -8.01 23.44
N THR A 275 -1.73 -7.73 22.57
CA THR A 275 -1.29 -6.36 22.29
C THR A 275 -2.14 -5.75 21.17
N PRO A 276 -2.89 -4.66 21.43
CA PRO A 276 -3.63 -3.95 20.40
C PRO A 276 -2.69 -3.34 19.35
N GLY A 277 -3.21 -3.20 18.14
CA GLY A 277 -2.53 -2.55 17.03
C GLY A 277 -3.48 -1.96 16.00
N TRP A 278 -2.92 -1.26 15.04
CA TRP A 278 -3.63 -0.62 13.94
C TRP A 278 -2.78 -0.66 12.68
N GLY A 279 -3.42 -0.48 11.54
CA GLY A 279 -2.74 -0.38 10.26
C GLY A 279 -3.69 -0.67 9.12
N LEU A 280 -3.20 -1.43 8.14
CA LEU A 280 -3.88 -1.63 6.87
C LEU A 280 -3.69 -3.06 6.35
N MET A 281 -4.74 -3.59 5.74
CA MET A 281 -4.70 -4.76 4.87
C MET A 281 -4.99 -4.33 3.43
N GLU A 282 -4.05 -4.57 2.53
CA GLU A 282 -4.21 -4.30 1.10
C GLU A 282 -4.50 -5.61 0.36
N PHE A 283 -5.55 -5.62 -0.46
CA PHE A 283 -5.85 -6.73 -1.35
C PHE A 283 -5.73 -6.25 -2.78
N TYR A 284 -4.98 -6.98 -3.60
CA TYR A 284 -4.89 -6.71 -5.03
C TYR A 284 -5.41 -7.88 -5.83
N TYR A 285 -6.27 -7.58 -6.80
CA TYR A 285 -6.77 -8.52 -7.78
C TYR A 285 -6.46 -8.01 -9.18
N ARG A 286 -5.84 -8.85 -10.01
CA ARG A 286 -5.77 -8.58 -11.44
C ARG A 286 -7.17 -8.76 -12.03
N ASP A 287 -7.68 -7.73 -12.70
CA ASP A 287 -8.97 -7.77 -13.38
C ASP A 287 -8.73 -7.97 -14.88
N GLU A 288 -8.90 -9.22 -15.33
CA GLU A 288 -8.78 -9.58 -16.76
C GLU A 288 -9.99 -9.12 -17.58
N ALA A 289 -11.12 -8.79 -16.94
CA ALA A 289 -12.37 -8.37 -17.57
C ALA A 289 -12.60 -6.85 -17.51
N ALA A 290 -11.64 -6.09 -16.96
CA ALA A 290 -11.76 -4.66 -16.68
C ALA A 290 -12.39 -3.89 -17.86
N ARG A 291 -13.59 -3.33 -17.62
CA ARG A 291 -14.20 -2.38 -18.53
C ARG A 291 -13.31 -1.14 -18.56
N PRO A 292 -12.95 -0.62 -19.74
CA PRO A 292 -12.18 0.61 -19.80
C PRO A 292 -12.93 1.69 -19.01
N VAL A 293 -12.26 2.31 -18.04
CA VAL A 293 -12.71 3.60 -17.50
C VAL A 293 -12.95 4.49 -18.73
N PRO A 294 -14.18 4.97 -18.98
CA PRO A 294 -14.49 5.72 -20.19
C PRO A 294 -13.46 6.83 -20.36
N ARG A 295 -12.87 6.90 -21.57
CA ARG A 295 -11.75 7.78 -21.94
C ARG A 295 -11.75 9.08 -21.13
N LEU A 296 -10.83 9.19 -20.18
CA LEU A 296 -10.35 10.51 -19.80
C LEU A 296 -9.76 11.11 -21.07
N GLN A 297 -10.38 12.18 -21.55
CA GLN A 297 -9.65 13.15 -22.35
C GLN A 297 -8.50 13.62 -21.46
N LEU A 298 -7.35 12.95 -21.56
CA LEU A 298 -6.07 13.58 -21.28
C LEU A 298 -6.12 14.90 -22.04
N GLY A 299 -6.00 16.02 -21.32
CA GLY A 299 -6.04 17.35 -21.92
C GLY A 299 -5.24 17.35 -23.22
N ALA A 300 -5.86 17.87 -24.29
CA ALA A 300 -5.33 17.80 -25.64
C ALA A 300 -3.83 18.15 -25.67
N GLY A 301 -2.95 17.16 -25.88
CA GLY A 301 -1.51 17.44 -25.94
C GLY A 301 -0.51 16.30 -25.74
N ILE A 302 -0.91 15.06 -25.43
CA ILE A 302 0.06 13.97 -25.21
C ILE A 302 -0.15 12.87 -26.25
N ASN A 303 0.68 12.88 -27.30
CA ASN A 303 0.82 11.77 -28.23
C ASN A 303 1.45 10.58 -27.49
N GLU A 304 0.81 9.40 -27.56
CA GLU A 304 1.44 8.14 -27.17
C GLU A 304 2.78 7.98 -27.90
N PRO A 305 3.89 7.65 -27.22
CA PRO A 305 5.08 7.20 -27.92
C PRO A 305 4.79 5.85 -28.61
N PRO A 306 5.34 5.61 -29.82
CA PRO A 306 5.11 4.36 -30.53
C PRO A 306 5.65 3.19 -29.70
N ARG A 307 4.85 2.11 -29.63
CA ARG A 307 5.25 0.86 -28.97
C ARG A 307 6.41 0.23 -29.76
N PRO A 308 7.42 -0.33 -29.06
CA PRO A 308 8.36 -1.27 -29.68
C PRO A 308 7.64 -2.59 -30.05
#